data_AF-F7K5R0-F1
#
_entry.id   AF-F7K5R0-F1
#
_cell.length_a   1.000
_cell.length_b   1.000
_cell.length_c   1.000
_cell.angle_alpha   90.00
_cell.angle_beta   90.00
_cell.angle_gamma   90.00
#
_symmetry.space_group_name_H-M   'P 1'
#
loop_
_entity.id
_entity.type
_entity.pdbx_description
1 polymer ?
#
loop_
_entity_poly.entity_id
_entity_poly.type
_entity_poly.pdbx_seq_one_letter_code
_entity_poly.pdbx_strand_id
1 'polypeptide(L)'
;MKRKIIIAGFLIFVFTLLILVILYNVKTDKIEIYNEAELENNSCINYRVLDSYGIPGHMKFSEIIKSENIFKRYEKLLGDFNNAEKFRYIEVYNSLIQYDGFYENGETFIYGYDSFPDDWDIQEFINQEVKLEDGRQTLLTNINGAFISEKAFNEDFSLYNHIYRGKAFTSSDFIYSNEKINVLMGYDYINLYDVGNELSVLYLGYPVKLKIIGFLDNTSRVDMGDINISLNTYILIPSFDIDNRDNEVNPNFSILHYSKKTRGFFKVIDNNIEAALNEFEDIINKSGLDYVYISLSE
;
A
#
# COMPACT_ATOMS: atom_id res chain seq x y z
N MET A 1 -25.09 53.49 -22.85
CA MET A 1 -25.33 52.28 -22.04
C MET A 1 -24.54 51.06 -22.53
N LYS A 2 -24.66 50.65 -23.81
CA LYS A 2 -23.99 49.46 -24.38
C LYS A 2 -22.46 49.41 -24.18
N ARG A 3 -21.75 50.54 -24.32
CA ARG A 3 -20.28 50.60 -24.19
C ARG A 3 -19.77 50.34 -22.76
N LYS A 4 -20.53 50.73 -21.72
CA LYS A 4 -20.20 50.45 -20.31
C LYS A 4 -20.43 48.98 -19.95
N ILE A 5 -21.44 48.35 -20.56
CA ILE A 5 -21.75 46.92 -20.37
C ILE A 5 -20.67 46.05 -21.02
N ILE A 6 -20.16 46.44 -22.20
CA ILE A 6 -19.07 45.71 -22.88
C ILE A 6 -17.76 45.80 -22.08
N ILE A 7 -17.44 46.97 -21.52
CA ILE A 7 -16.24 47.16 -20.68
C ILE A 7 -16.35 46.36 -19.37
N ALA A 8 -17.53 46.33 -18.74
CA ALA A 8 -17.76 45.52 -17.55
C ALA A 8 -17.63 44.01 -17.83
N GLY A 9 -18.15 43.53 -18.97
CA GLY A 9 -17.99 42.13 -19.37
C GLY A 9 -16.55 41.73 -19.63
N PHE A 10 -15.75 42.61 -20.26
CA PHE A 10 -14.33 42.36 -20.50
C PHE A 10 -13.51 42.31 -19.20
N LEU A 11 -13.80 43.18 -18.23
CA LEU A 11 -13.13 43.18 -16.93
C LEU A 11 -13.43 41.90 -16.12
N ILE A 12 -14.66 41.40 -16.17
CA ILE A 12 -15.04 40.13 -15.52
C ILE A 12 -14.26 38.96 -16.14
N PHE A 13 -14.13 38.93 -17.47
CA PHE A 13 -13.40 37.88 -18.18
C PHE A 13 -11.89 37.86 -17.84
N VAL A 14 -11.26 39.04 -17.76
CA VAL A 14 -9.84 39.13 -17.36
C VAL A 14 -9.65 38.69 -15.91
N PHE A 15 -10.59 39.03 -15.02
CA PHE A 15 -10.52 38.66 -13.62
C PHE A 15 -10.70 37.15 -13.41
N THR A 16 -11.61 36.50 -14.13
CA THR A 16 -11.77 35.02 -14.07
C THR A 16 -10.55 34.30 -14.65
N LEU A 17 -9.93 34.83 -15.70
CA LEU A 17 -8.70 34.25 -16.27
C LEU A 17 -7.53 34.37 -15.29
N LEU A 18 -7.44 35.50 -14.57
CA LEU A 18 -6.41 35.70 -13.53
C LEU A 18 -6.60 34.75 -12.34
N ILE A 19 -7.85 34.54 -11.89
CA ILE A 19 -8.17 33.57 -10.85
C ILE A 19 -7.81 32.14 -11.29
N LEU A 20 -8.11 31.77 -12.54
CA LEU A 20 -7.74 30.45 -13.07
C LEU A 20 -6.22 30.24 -13.12
N VAL A 21 -5.45 31.27 -13.48
CA VAL A 21 -3.98 31.21 -13.44
C VAL A 21 -3.46 31.12 -12.00
N ILE A 22 -4.04 31.87 -11.05
CA ILE A 22 -3.67 31.78 -9.63
C ILE A 22 -4.02 30.39 -9.07
N LEU A 23 -5.21 29.86 -9.37
CA LEU A 23 -5.61 28.52 -8.94
C LEU A 23 -4.77 27.41 -9.59
N TYR A 24 -4.35 27.60 -10.84
CA TYR A 24 -3.42 26.69 -11.52
C TYR A 24 -2.05 26.72 -10.83
N ASN A 25 -1.52 27.93 -10.55
CA ASN A 25 -0.24 28.11 -9.88
C ASN A 25 -0.25 27.58 -8.43
N VAL A 26 -1.31 27.83 -7.66
CA VAL A 26 -1.47 27.26 -6.30
C VAL A 26 -1.59 25.74 -6.33
N LYS A 27 -2.15 25.16 -7.41
CA LYS A 27 -2.22 23.71 -7.57
C LYS A 27 -0.86 23.12 -7.95
N THR A 28 -0.04 23.84 -8.72
CA THR A 28 1.36 23.44 -8.97
C THR A 28 2.25 23.63 -7.74
N ASP A 29 2.04 24.66 -6.92
CA ASP A 29 2.77 24.81 -5.64
C ASP A 29 2.44 23.64 -4.69
N LYS A 30 1.20 23.14 -4.68
CA LYS A 30 0.84 21.92 -3.94
C LYS A 30 1.47 20.64 -4.50
N ILE A 31 1.89 20.64 -5.77
CA ILE A 31 2.62 19.53 -6.40
C ILE A 31 4.12 19.68 -6.12
N GLU A 32 4.65 20.90 -6.01
CA GLU A 32 6.01 21.16 -5.50
C GLU A 32 6.16 20.79 -4.03
N ILE A 33 5.11 20.84 -3.19
CA ILE A 33 5.16 20.27 -1.82
C ILE A 33 5.50 18.76 -1.82
N TYR A 34 5.25 18.02 -2.91
CA TYR A 34 5.70 16.62 -3.04
C TYR A 34 7.16 16.49 -3.54
N ASN A 35 7.71 17.54 -4.15
CA ASN A 35 9.09 17.57 -4.66
C ASN A 35 10.07 18.35 -3.74
N GLU A 36 9.56 19.18 -2.83
CA GLU A 36 10.29 20.01 -1.85
C GLU A 36 10.03 19.55 -0.40
N ALA A 37 9.76 18.27 -0.17
CA ALA A 37 10.18 17.68 1.09
C ALA A 37 11.72 17.62 1.05
N GLU A 38 12.34 18.72 1.44
CA GLU A 38 13.79 18.92 1.46
C GLU A 38 14.53 17.67 1.93
N LEU A 39 15.44 17.23 1.06
CA LEU A 39 16.65 16.46 1.35
C LEU A 39 17.54 17.18 2.37
N GLU A 40 17.00 17.54 3.54
CA GLU A 40 17.74 18.06 4.69
C GLU A 40 17.52 17.16 5.91
N ASN A 41 17.98 15.92 5.81
CA ASN A 41 18.45 15.22 7.00
C ASN A 41 19.49 14.15 6.62
N ASN A 42 20.76 14.56 6.60
CA ASN A 42 21.94 13.70 6.47
C ASN A 42 22.12 12.70 7.64
N SER A 43 21.08 12.46 8.45
CA SER A 43 21.04 11.50 9.56
C SER A 43 19.92 10.47 9.46
N CYS A 44 19.02 10.57 8.48
CA CYS A 44 17.92 9.62 8.36
C CYS A 44 18.42 8.24 7.92
N ILE A 45 18.06 7.18 8.66
CA ILE A 45 18.46 5.80 8.33
C ILE A 45 17.28 4.93 7.85
N ASN A 46 16.05 5.44 7.86
CA ASN A 46 14.86 4.70 7.45
C ASN A 46 14.17 5.42 6.29
N TYR A 47 13.84 4.69 5.23
CA TYR A 47 13.25 5.25 4.03
C TYR A 47 12.06 4.42 3.58
N ARG A 48 11.04 5.09 3.05
CA ARG A 48 9.89 4.46 2.39
C ARG A 48 10.09 4.44 0.88
N VAL A 49 9.85 3.28 0.27
CA VAL A 49 9.96 3.10 -1.18
C VAL A 49 8.60 3.29 -1.84
N LEU A 50 8.54 4.09 -2.90
CA LEU A 50 7.32 4.40 -3.64
C LEU A 50 7.59 4.29 -5.15
N ASP A 51 6.59 3.86 -5.91
CA ASP A 51 6.61 4.01 -7.36
C ASP A 51 6.16 5.42 -7.77
N SER A 52 6.70 5.92 -8.87
CA SER A 52 6.34 7.25 -9.40
C SER A 52 5.16 7.19 -10.40
N TYR A 53 4.57 6.02 -10.62
CA TYR A 53 3.58 5.84 -11.68
C TYR A 53 2.30 6.65 -11.42
N GLY A 54 1.88 7.44 -12.42
CA GLY A 54 0.70 8.31 -12.33
C GLY A 54 0.97 9.69 -11.72
N ILE A 55 2.20 9.98 -11.30
CA ILE A 55 2.66 11.33 -10.96
C ILE A 55 2.86 12.14 -12.25
N PRO A 56 2.50 13.44 -12.31
CA PRO A 56 2.76 14.29 -13.48
C PRO A 56 4.23 14.21 -13.92
N GLY A 57 4.47 13.96 -15.21
CA GLY A 57 5.82 13.78 -15.76
C GLY A 57 6.33 12.33 -15.81
N HIS A 58 5.65 11.42 -15.11
CA HIS A 58 5.97 9.99 -15.08
C HIS A 58 4.97 9.16 -15.89
N MET A 59 5.34 7.92 -16.21
CA MET A 59 4.47 6.97 -16.92
C MET A 59 3.22 6.64 -16.08
N LYS A 60 2.08 6.39 -16.73
CA LYS A 60 0.91 5.91 -15.98
C LYS A 60 1.06 4.45 -15.59
N PHE A 61 0.50 4.08 -14.45
CA PHE A 61 0.51 2.68 -14.02
C PHE A 61 -0.16 1.76 -15.05
N SER A 62 -1.26 2.21 -15.69
CA SER A 62 -1.95 1.48 -16.76
C SER A 62 -1.11 1.23 -18.03
N GLU A 63 0.00 1.95 -18.19
CA GLU A 63 0.93 1.82 -19.32
C GLU A 63 2.05 0.85 -18.96
N ILE A 64 2.69 1.00 -17.80
CA ILE A 64 3.82 0.13 -17.40
C ILE A 64 3.39 -1.34 -17.25
N ILE A 65 2.17 -1.62 -16.76
CA ILE A 65 1.67 -2.99 -16.60
C ILE A 65 1.51 -3.73 -17.94
N LYS A 66 1.54 -3.02 -19.07
CA LYS A 66 1.48 -3.59 -20.42
C LYS A 66 2.87 -3.79 -21.05
N SER A 67 3.92 -3.38 -20.34
CA SER A 67 5.30 -3.52 -20.84
C SER A 67 5.75 -4.98 -20.83
N GLU A 68 6.66 -5.32 -21.74
CA GLU A 68 7.18 -6.68 -21.85
C GLU A 68 7.88 -7.12 -20.56
N ASN A 69 7.64 -8.38 -20.18
CA ASN A 69 8.27 -9.03 -19.03
C ASN A 69 8.11 -8.28 -17.70
N ILE A 70 7.08 -7.43 -17.56
CA ILE A 70 6.88 -6.59 -16.37
C ILE A 70 6.87 -7.38 -15.05
N PHE A 71 6.24 -8.56 -15.03
CA PHE A 71 6.25 -9.44 -13.85
C PHE A 71 7.68 -9.83 -13.44
N LYS A 72 8.49 -10.31 -14.39
CA LYS A 72 9.89 -10.70 -14.16
C LYS A 72 10.75 -9.51 -13.71
N ARG A 73 10.41 -8.30 -14.16
CA ARG A 73 11.11 -7.07 -13.74
C ARG A 73 10.79 -6.73 -12.29
N TYR A 74 9.54 -6.87 -11.84
CA TYR A 74 9.21 -6.71 -10.41
C TYR A 74 9.82 -7.81 -9.54
N GLU A 75 9.78 -9.07 -9.97
CA GLU A 75 10.46 -10.18 -9.27
C GLU A 75 11.95 -9.89 -9.10
N LYS A 76 12.61 -9.45 -10.19
CA LYS A 76 14.03 -9.09 -10.15
C LYS A 76 14.29 -7.91 -9.22
N LEU A 77 13.49 -6.84 -9.30
CA LEU A 77 13.65 -5.67 -8.43
C LEU A 77 13.54 -6.05 -6.95
N LEU A 78 12.53 -6.84 -6.58
CA LEU A 78 12.36 -7.31 -5.22
C LEU A 78 13.55 -8.19 -4.78
N GLY A 79 14.03 -9.07 -5.67
CA GLY A 79 15.22 -9.86 -5.44
C GLY A 79 16.47 -9.01 -5.21
N ASP A 80 16.69 -7.99 -6.05
CA ASP A 80 17.82 -7.06 -5.91
C ASP A 80 17.74 -6.28 -4.59
N PHE A 81 16.55 -5.77 -4.21
CA PHE A 81 16.33 -5.12 -2.91
C PHE A 81 16.60 -6.04 -1.71
N ASN A 82 16.13 -7.29 -1.77
CA ASN A 82 16.32 -8.25 -0.68
C ASN A 82 17.79 -8.69 -0.52
N ASN A 83 18.61 -8.52 -1.57
CA ASN A 83 20.03 -8.88 -1.58
C ASN A 83 20.96 -7.65 -1.55
N ALA A 84 20.43 -6.44 -1.33
CA ALA A 84 21.23 -5.23 -1.22
C ALA A 84 22.24 -5.34 -0.06
N GLU A 85 23.43 -4.78 -0.24
CA GLU A 85 24.54 -4.87 0.73
C GLU A 85 24.59 -3.68 1.69
N LYS A 86 24.07 -2.52 1.29
CA LYS A 86 24.15 -1.25 2.02
C LYS A 86 22.85 -0.87 2.70
N PHE A 87 21.76 -1.55 2.39
CA PHE A 87 20.50 -1.40 3.09
C PHE A 87 19.78 -2.73 3.30
N ARG A 88 18.96 -2.78 4.34
CA ARG A 88 18.02 -3.85 4.63
C ARG A 88 16.65 -3.48 4.06
N TYR A 89 16.19 -4.18 3.04
CA TYR A 89 14.81 -4.06 2.57
C TYR A 89 13.83 -4.75 3.53
N ILE A 90 12.76 -4.06 3.89
CA ILE A 90 11.74 -4.52 4.83
C ILE A 90 10.40 -4.47 4.09
N GLU A 91 10.00 -5.63 3.58
CA GLU A 91 8.75 -5.83 2.87
C GLU A 91 7.60 -5.93 3.87
N VAL A 92 6.98 -4.78 4.13
CA VAL A 92 5.71 -4.63 4.82
C VAL A 92 4.97 -3.45 4.19
N TYR A 93 3.68 -3.61 3.91
CA TYR A 93 2.89 -2.54 3.29
C TYR A 93 1.41 -2.68 3.62
N ASN A 94 0.74 -1.53 3.73
CA ASN A 94 -0.70 -1.50 3.88
C ASN A 94 -1.38 -1.68 2.51
N SER A 95 -2.48 -2.41 2.51
CA SER A 95 -3.37 -2.50 1.35
C SER A 95 -4.79 -2.57 1.86
N LEU A 96 -5.70 -1.83 1.23
CA LEU A 96 -7.11 -2.12 1.39
C LEU A 96 -7.40 -3.53 0.87
N ILE A 97 -8.28 -4.23 1.57
CA ILE A 97 -8.93 -5.46 1.12
C ILE A 97 -10.43 -5.23 1.19
N GLN A 98 -11.19 -5.79 0.27
CA GLN A 98 -12.63 -5.53 0.17
C GLN A 98 -13.37 -6.74 0.73
N TYR A 99 -13.98 -6.61 1.89
CA TYR A 99 -14.85 -7.64 2.45
C TYR A 99 -16.03 -7.88 1.48
N ASP A 100 -16.21 -9.13 1.03
CA ASP A 100 -17.27 -9.53 0.09
C ASP A 100 -18.47 -10.09 0.86
N GLY A 101 -19.49 -9.25 1.05
CA GLY A 101 -20.72 -9.57 1.76
C GLY A 101 -21.18 -8.46 2.70
N PHE A 102 -22.24 -8.74 3.47
CA PHE A 102 -22.74 -7.81 4.48
C PHE A 102 -21.75 -7.72 5.65
N TYR A 103 -21.27 -6.51 5.91
CA TYR A 103 -20.28 -6.17 6.92
C TYR A 103 -20.96 -5.49 8.12
N GLU A 104 -20.70 -6.03 9.32
CA GLU A 104 -21.32 -5.59 10.58
C GLU A 104 -20.31 -5.38 11.72
N ASN A 105 -19.01 -5.42 11.42
CA ASN A 105 -17.94 -5.46 12.43
C ASN A 105 -17.58 -4.08 13.02
N GLY A 106 -18.28 -3.01 12.62
CA GLY A 106 -18.01 -1.65 13.10
C GLY A 106 -16.96 -0.89 12.28
N GLU A 107 -16.89 0.42 12.55
CA GLU A 107 -16.18 1.39 11.71
C GLU A 107 -14.66 1.39 11.90
N THR A 108 -14.16 0.97 13.06
CA THR A 108 -12.73 1.04 13.42
C THR A 108 -11.81 0.17 12.55
N PHE A 109 -12.38 -0.80 11.82
CA PHE A 109 -11.64 -1.65 10.89
C PHE A 109 -11.68 -1.15 9.44
N ILE A 110 -12.42 -0.07 9.17
CA ILE A 110 -12.52 0.51 7.83
C ILE A 110 -11.18 1.09 7.43
N TYR A 111 -10.82 0.87 6.16
CA TYR A 111 -9.55 1.33 5.63
C TYR A 111 -9.44 2.86 5.69
N GLY A 112 -8.43 3.35 6.41
CA GLY A 112 -8.20 4.79 6.58
C GLY A 112 -9.07 5.45 7.65
N TYR A 113 -9.74 4.68 8.52
CA TYR A 113 -10.60 5.19 9.60
C TYR A 113 -9.97 6.37 10.36
N ASP A 114 -8.75 6.20 10.87
CA ASP A 114 -8.04 7.21 11.67
C ASP A 114 -7.63 8.46 10.86
N SER A 115 -7.80 8.44 9.54
CA SER A 115 -7.47 9.55 8.64
C SER A 115 -8.71 10.28 8.12
N PHE A 116 -9.92 9.83 8.47
CA PHE A 116 -11.14 10.54 8.10
C PHE A 116 -11.30 11.79 8.98
N PRO A 117 -11.72 12.93 8.39
CA PRO A 117 -12.21 14.06 9.17
C PRO A 117 -13.40 13.67 10.05
N ASP A 118 -13.49 14.26 11.25
CA ASP A 118 -14.57 13.98 12.22
C ASP A 118 -16.00 14.17 11.67
N ASP A 119 -16.16 14.93 10.59
CA ASP A 119 -17.45 15.26 9.97
C ASP A 119 -17.82 14.35 8.79
N TRP A 120 -16.98 13.38 8.43
CA TRP A 120 -17.29 12.44 7.36
C TRP A 120 -18.26 11.36 7.83
N ASP A 121 -19.25 11.06 6.99
CA ASP A 121 -20.17 9.94 7.22
C ASP A 121 -19.51 8.63 6.77
N ILE A 122 -18.88 7.95 7.73
CA ILE A 122 -18.15 6.70 7.49
C ILE A 122 -19.08 5.59 6.97
N GLN A 123 -20.39 5.70 7.23
CA GLN A 123 -21.38 4.73 6.77
C GLN A 123 -21.47 4.69 5.23
N GLU A 124 -21.10 5.76 4.51
CA GLU A 124 -21.04 5.75 3.04
C GLU A 124 -19.98 4.80 2.47
N PHE A 125 -19.01 4.38 3.30
CA PHE A 125 -17.92 3.46 2.92
C PHE A 125 -18.21 2.00 3.31
N ILE A 126 -19.36 1.73 3.93
CA ILE A 126 -19.78 0.41 4.41
C ILE A 126 -20.87 -0.15 3.50
N ASN A 127 -20.75 -1.44 3.16
CA ASN A 127 -21.76 -2.18 2.39
C ASN A 127 -22.12 -1.52 1.06
N GLN A 128 -21.11 -1.10 0.30
CA GLN A 128 -21.32 -0.49 -1.01
C GLN A 128 -21.83 -1.53 -2.00
N GLU A 129 -22.97 -1.27 -2.65
CA GLU A 129 -23.51 -2.15 -3.69
C GLU A 129 -22.62 -2.12 -4.95
N VAL A 130 -22.11 -3.28 -5.33
CA VAL A 130 -21.24 -3.43 -6.51
C VAL A 130 -21.71 -4.60 -7.36
N LYS A 131 -21.64 -4.42 -8.68
CA LYS A 131 -21.77 -5.50 -9.65
C LYS A 131 -20.38 -5.99 -10.06
N LEU A 132 -20.07 -7.23 -9.72
CA LEU A 132 -18.80 -7.87 -10.08
C LEU A 132 -18.74 -8.17 -11.59
N GLU A 133 -17.55 -8.46 -12.11
CA GLU A 133 -17.35 -8.77 -13.53
C GLU A 133 -18.14 -9.98 -14.02
N ASP A 134 -18.34 -10.98 -13.14
CA ASP A 134 -19.16 -12.17 -13.42
C ASP A 134 -20.68 -11.89 -13.42
N GLY A 135 -21.08 -10.64 -13.17
CA GLY A 135 -22.46 -10.18 -13.14
C GLY A 135 -23.17 -10.34 -11.81
N ARG A 136 -22.54 -10.97 -10.80
CA ARG A 136 -23.09 -11.05 -9.44
C ARG A 136 -23.18 -9.66 -8.80
N GLN A 137 -24.24 -9.43 -8.04
CA GLN A 137 -24.36 -8.29 -7.15
C GLN A 137 -23.88 -8.70 -5.77
N THR A 138 -23.08 -7.84 -5.14
CA THR A 138 -22.60 -8.02 -3.78
C THR A 138 -22.48 -6.69 -3.05
N LEU A 139 -22.18 -6.75 -1.76
CA LEU A 139 -21.83 -5.61 -0.92
C LEU A 139 -20.33 -5.67 -0.65
N LEU A 140 -19.65 -4.55 -0.84
CA LEU A 140 -18.22 -4.43 -0.57
C LEU A 140 -17.98 -3.39 0.53
N THR A 141 -17.09 -3.75 1.46
CA THR A 141 -16.59 -2.82 2.49
C THR A 141 -15.06 -2.86 2.48
N ASN A 142 -14.41 -1.70 2.36
CA ASN A 142 -12.95 -1.61 2.37
C ASN A 142 -12.44 -1.67 3.82
N ILE A 143 -11.65 -2.69 4.17
CA ILE A 143 -11.10 -2.89 5.52
C ILE A 143 -9.57 -2.93 5.51
N ASN A 144 -8.99 -2.73 6.69
CA ASN A 144 -7.54 -2.68 6.90
C ASN A 144 -6.86 -4.03 6.63
N GLY A 145 -5.99 -4.05 5.62
CA GLY A 145 -5.05 -5.14 5.36
C GLY A 145 -3.61 -4.67 5.49
N ALA A 146 -2.76 -5.49 6.07
CA ALA A 146 -1.32 -5.32 6.08
C ALA A 146 -0.66 -6.58 5.52
N PHE A 147 0.26 -6.41 4.59
CA PHE A 147 1.05 -7.51 4.03
C PHE A 147 2.44 -7.46 4.62
N ILE A 148 2.99 -8.63 4.96
CA ILE A 148 4.31 -8.72 5.59
C ILE A 148 5.09 -9.91 5.04
N SER A 149 6.37 -9.74 4.75
CA SER A 149 7.25 -10.86 4.37
C SER A 149 7.62 -11.72 5.58
N GLU A 150 8.08 -12.95 5.32
CA GLU A 150 8.53 -13.86 6.38
C GLU A 150 9.64 -13.24 7.24
N LYS A 151 10.60 -12.58 6.59
CA LYS A 151 11.72 -11.96 7.28
C LYS A 151 11.28 -10.77 8.11
N ALA A 152 10.38 -9.93 7.59
CA ALA A 152 9.82 -8.82 8.37
C ALA A 152 9.02 -9.32 9.58
N PHE A 153 8.22 -10.37 9.41
CA PHE A 153 7.42 -10.97 10.47
C PHE A 153 8.29 -11.56 11.59
N ASN A 154 9.34 -12.31 11.23
CA ASN A 154 10.17 -13.03 12.20
C ASN A 154 11.28 -12.17 12.81
N GLU A 155 11.95 -11.35 12.00
CA GLU A 155 13.18 -10.65 12.39
C GLU A 155 12.92 -9.15 12.64
N ASP A 156 12.41 -8.44 11.63
CA ASP A 156 12.37 -6.97 11.68
C ASP A 156 11.36 -6.46 12.74
N PHE A 157 10.21 -7.13 12.88
CA PHE A 157 9.16 -6.77 13.86
C PHE A 157 8.91 -7.83 14.94
N SER A 158 9.51 -9.03 14.81
CA SER A 158 9.37 -10.11 15.80
C SER A 158 7.92 -10.46 16.17
N LEU A 159 6.98 -10.32 15.23
CA LEU A 159 5.54 -10.52 15.44
C LEU A 159 5.17 -11.95 15.83
N TYR A 160 6.06 -12.92 15.58
CA TYR A 160 5.93 -14.28 16.10
C TYR A 160 5.73 -14.31 17.64
N ASN A 161 6.38 -13.39 18.37
CA ASN A 161 6.28 -13.32 19.83
C ASN A 161 4.98 -12.69 20.31
N HIS A 162 4.18 -12.14 19.40
CA HIS A 162 2.95 -11.43 19.69
C HIS A 162 1.69 -12.24 19.36
N ILE A 163 1.81 -13.54 19.12
CA ILE A 163 0.66 -14.41 18.92
C ILE A 163 -0.07 -14.61 20.25
N TYR A 164 -1.25 -14.00 20.36
CA TYR A 164 -2.12 -14.13 21.53
C TYR A 164 -2.91 -15.45 21.52
N ARG A 165 -3.46 -15.84 20.36
CA ARG A 165 -4.31 -17.02 20.21
C ARG A 165 -4.09 -17.67 18.84
N GLY A 166 -4.08 -19.00 18.76
CA GLY A 166 -3.94 -19.74 17.49
C GLY A 166 -2.49 -20.07 17.16
N LYS A 167 -2.10 -19.93 15.89
CA LYS A 167 -0.76 -20.26 15.37
C LYS A 167 -0.15 -19.06 14.65
N ALA A 168 1.17 -18.93 14.74
CA ALA A 168 1.95 -18.03 13.89
C ALA A 168 1.99 -18.53 12.44
N PHE A 169 2.46 -17.67 11.53
CA PHE A 169 2.83 -18.09 10.18
C PHE A 169 4.01 -19.08 10.20
N THR A 170 4.04 -19.90 9.18
CA THR A 170 5.11 -20.82 8.80
C THR A 170 5.60 -20.46 7.40
N SER A 171 6.78 -20.93 6.99
CA SER A 171 7.33 -20.61 5.67
C SER A 171 6.40 -20.99 4.50
N SER A 172 5.56 -22.02 4.67
CA SER A 172 4.57 -22.38 3.64
C SER A 172 3.44 -21.37 3.49
N ASP A 173 3.16 -20.55 4.50
CA ASP A 173 2.12 -19.52 4.42
C ASP A 173 2.53 -18.35 3.50
N PHE A 174 3.83 -18.19 3.26
CA PHE A 174 4.39 -17.20 2.34
C PHE A 174 4.51 -17.72 0.90
N ILE A 175 3.93 -18.87 0.60
CA ILE A 175 3.84 -19.40 -0.76
C ILE A 175 2.37 -19.38 -1.15
N TYR A 176 2.06 -18.70 -2.25
CA TYR A 176 0.70 -18.62 -2.72
C TYR A 176 0.18 -20.01 -3.09
N SER A 177 -1.01 -20.33 -2.59
CA SER A 177 -1.78 -21.46 -3.06
C SER A 177 -3.17 -20.94 -3.38
N ASN A 178 -3.64 -21.17 -4.61
CA ASN A 178 -4.92 -20.69 -5.15
C ASN A 178 -6.18 -21.15 -4.37
N GLU A 179 -6.03 -21.77 -3.20
CA GLU A 179 -7.12 -22.24 -2.36
C GLU A 179 -7.51 -21.23 -1.28
N LYS A 180 -6.59 -20.97 -0.34
CA LYS A 180 -6.82 -20.16 0.86
C LYS A 180 -5.51 -19.54 1.32
N ILE A 181 -5.60 -18.30 1.79
CA ILE A 181 -4.47 -17.60 2.42
C ILE A 181 -4.69 -17.63 3.91
N ASN A 182 -3.75 -18.22 4.65
CA ASN A 182 -3.77 -18.16 6.09
C ASN A 182 -3.43 -16.74 6.55
N VAL A 183 -4.19 -16.20 7.50
CA VAL A 183 -4.02 -14.83 8.00
C VAL A 183 -4.01 -14.79 9.52
N LEU A 184 -3.38 -13.75 10.05
CA LEU A 184 -3.49 -13.36 11.43
C LEU A 184 -4.39 -12.12 11.51
N MET A 185 -5.18 -12.02 12.57
CA MET A 185 -5.98 -10.82 12.83
C MET A 185 -5.42 -10.04 14.01
N GLY A 186 -5.58 -8.72 13.95
CA GLY A 186 -5.35 -7.84 15.09
C GLY A 186 -6.21 -8.17 16.30
N TYR A 187 -5.80 -7.65 17.44
CA TYR A 187 -6.41 -7.92 18.74
C TYR A 187 -7.92 -7.59 18.79
N ASP A 188 -8.36 -6.52 18.13
CA ASP A 188 -9.74 -6.04 18.23
C ASP A 188 -10.74 -6.97 17.52
N TYR A 189 -10.26 -7.88 16.67
CA TYR A 189 -11.07 -8.91 16.03
C TYR A 189 -11.38 -10.12 16.93
N ILE A 190 -10.74 -10.27 18.10
CA ILE A 190 -10.83 -11.49 18.93
C ILE A 190 -12.26 -11.84 19.33
N ASN A 191 -13.11 -10.84 19.54
CA ASN A 191 -14.51 -11.02 19.93
C ASN A 191 -15.47 -11.15 18.75
N LEU A 192 -14.98 -10.96 17.52
CA LEU A 192 -15.77 -11.00 16.28
C LEU A 192 -15.58 -12.30 15.52
N TYR A 193 -14.40 -12.92 15.65
CA TYR A 193 -14.03 -14.12 14.92
C TYR A 193 -13.32 -15.15 15.80
N ASP A 194 -13.39 -16.41 15.34
CA ASP A 194 -12.65 -17.53 15.89
C ASP A 194 -11.57 -18.04 14.92
N VAL A 195 -10.55 -18.69 15.48
CA VAL A 195 -9.55 -19.41 14.69
C VAL A 195 -10.26 -20.49 13.86
N GLY A 196 -9.98 -20.51 12.57
CA GLY A 196 -10.59 -21.41 11.59
C GLY A 196 -11.79 -20.81 10.86
N ASN A 197 -12.30 -19.64 11.24
CA ASN A 197 -13.25 -18.92 10.39
C ASN A 197 -12.59 -18.50 9.07
N GLU A 198 -13.43 -18.32 8.06
CA GLU A 198 -13.01 -17.94 6.70
C GLU A 198 -13.74 -16.67 6.28
N LEU A 199 -13.03 -15.85 5.52
CA LEU A 199 -13.53 -14.61 4.94
C LEU A 199 -13.41 -14.68 3.43
N SER A 200 -14.45 -14.23 2.73
CA SER A 200 -14.35 -13.93 1.31
C SER A 200 -14.01 -12.45 1.15
N VAL A 201 -12.95 -12.16 0.41
CA VAL A 201 -12.52 -10.78 0.12
C VAL A 201 -12.18 -10.62 -1.35
N LEU A 202 -12.16 -9.38 -1.82
CA LEU A 202 -11.42 -9.00 -3.02
C LEU A 202 -10.09 -8.37 -2.61
N TYR A 203 -8.99 -8.89 -3.15
CA TYR A 203 -7.68 -8.29 -3.07
C TYR A 203 -7.22 -7.93 -4.48
N LEU A 204 -6.92 -6.64 -4.71
CA LEU A 204 -6.59 -6.10 -6.04
C LEU A 204 -7.69 -6.39 -7.10
N GLY A 205 -8.95 -6.50 -6.65
CA GLY A 205 -10.10 -6.85 -7.49
C GLY A 205 -10.28 -8.36 -7.73
N TYR A 206 -9.40 -9.21 -7.20
CA TYR A 206 -9.48 -10.66 -7.36
C TYR A 206 -10.08 -11.34 -6.12
N PRO A 207 -10.97 -12.32 -6.29
CA PRO A 207 -11.56 -13.05 -5.18
C PRO A 207 -10.51 -13.91 -4.48
N VAL A 208 -10.41 -13.74 -3.18
CA VAL A 208 -9.49 -14.49 -2.31
C VAL A 208 -10.25 -14.96 -1.08
N LYS A 209 -9.94 -16.18 -0.63
CA LYS A 209 -10.42 -16.69 0.66
C LYS A 209 -9.32 -16.58 1.71
N LEU A 210 -9.61 -15.89 2.79
CA LEU A 210 -8.71 -15.79 3.94
C LEU A 210 -9.17 -16.77 5.01
N LYS A 211 -8.23 -17.47 5.63
CA LYS A 211 -8.48 -18.37 6.76
C LYS A 211 -7.75 -17.86 7.99
N ILE A 212 -8.49 -17.60 9.05
CA ILE A 212 -7.92 -17.08 10.30
C ILE A 212 -7.18 -18.21 11.00
N ILE A 213 -5.88 -18.10 11.17
CA ILE A 213 -5.06 -19.09 11.88
C ILE A 213 -4.64 -18.63 13.28
N GLY A 214 -4.76 -17.34 13.56
CA GLY A 214 -4.42 -16.77 14.86
C GLY A 214 -4.75 -15.30 14.99
N PHE A 215 -4.53 -14.80 16.20
CA PHE A 215 -4.74 -13.40 16.59
C PHE A 215 -3.47 -12.87 17.24
N LEU A 216 -3.12 -11.66 16.87
CA LEU A 216 -2.06 -10.86 17.47
C LEU A 216 -2.53 -10.27 18.82
N ASP A 217 -1.58 -10.02 19.72
CA ASP A 217 -1.85 -9.29 20.96
C ASP A 217 -2.00 -7.77 20.71
N ASN A 218 -2.48 -7.04 21.73
CA ASN A 218 -2.74 -5.61 21.65
C ASN A 218 -1.50 -4.70 21.65
N THR A 219 -0.30 -5.29 21.69
CA THR A 219 0.98 -4.57 21.64
C THR A 219 1.65 -4.65 20.26
N SER A 220 1.13 -5.50 19.38
CA SER A 220 1.60 -5.73 18.02
C SER A 220 1.57 -4.47 17.17
N ARG A 221 2.70 -4.14 16.57
CA ARG A 221 2.90 -2.90 15.82
C ARG A 221 3.93 -3.05 14.71
N VAL A 222 3.87 -2.15 13.74
CA VAL A 222 4.92 -1.91 12.75
C VAL A 222 5.54 -0.56 13.09
N ASP A 223 6.79 -0.59 13.54
CA ASP A 223 7.57 0.60 13.92
C ASP A 223 8.74 0.81 12.95
N MET A 224 8.74 1.94 12.23
CA MET A 224 9.79 2.28 11.26
C MET A 224 10.00 3.80 11.18
N GLY A 225 11.04 4.31 11.84
CA GLY A 225 11.19 5.77 12.01
C GLY A 225 9.98 6.37 12.71
N ASP A 226 9.38 7.40 12.12
CA ASP A 226 8.18 8.09 12.55
C ASP A 226 6.87 7.33 12.28
N ILE A 227 6.96 6.20 11.57
CA ILE A 227 5.82 5.31 11.36
C ILE A 227 5.64 4.43 12.59
N ASN A 228 4.52 4.61 13.28
CA ASN A 228 4.04 3.74 14.36
C ASN A 228 2.62 3.28 14.04
N ILE A 229 2.46 2.06 13.55
CA ILE A 229 1.16 1.51 13.17
C ILE A 229 0.79 0.38 14.12
N SER A 230 -0.24 0.59 14.93
CA SER A 230 -0.87 -0.49 15.68
C SER A 230 -1.56 -1.48 14.74
N LEU A 231 -1.37 -2.78 14.97
CA LEU A 231 -1.98 -3.83 14.15
C LEU A 231 -3.34 -4.30 14.69
N ASN A 232 -3.90 -3.66 15.72
CA ASN A 232 -5.11 -4.12 16.42
C ASN A 232 -6.35 -4.26 15.53
N THR A 233 -6.48 -3.42 14.51
CA THR A 233 -7.62 -3.41 13.58
C THR A 233 -7.26 -3.94 12.19
N TYR A 234 -6.07 -4.54 12.02
CA TYR A 234 -5.58 -5.02 10.73
C TYR A 234 -5.78 -6.54 10.58
N ILE A 235 -6.07 -6.95 9.35
CA ILE A 235 -5.84 -8.33 8.92
C ILE A 235 -4.41 -8.39 8.38
N LEU A 236 -3.54 -9.12 9.07
CA LEU A 236 -2.16 -9.35 8.67
C LEU A 236 -2.10 -10.56 7.72
N ILE A 237 -1.65 -10.31 6.51
CA ILE A 237 -1.62 -11.25 5.38
C ILE A 237 -0.14 -11.54 5.06
N PRO A 238 0.25 -12.81 4.84
CA PRO A 238 1.60 -13.09 4.38
C PRO A 238 1.78 -12.48 3.00
N SER A 239 2.88 -11.77 2.80
CA SER A 239 3.27 -11.26 1.49
C SER A 239 3.87 -12.39 0.67
N PHE A 240 2.97 -13.18 0.09
CA PHE A 240 3.27 -14.47 -0.51
C PHE A 240 4.02 -14.36 -1.83
N ASP A 241 4.76 -15.40 -2.18
CA ASP A 241 5.38 -15.54 -3.50
C ASP A 241 4.46 -16.34 -4.42
N ILE A 242 4.40 -15.95 -5.70
CA ILE A 242 3.55 -16.59 -6.70
C ILE A 242 4.46 -17.38 -7.65
N ASP A 243 4.22 -18.68 -7.79
CA ASP A 243 5.00 -19.51 -8.71
C ASP A 243 4.65 -19.22 -10.19
N ASN A 244 5.48 -19.70 -11.12
CA ASN A 244 5.25 -19.45 -12.55
C ASN A 244 3.92 -20.02 -13.06
N ARG A 245 3.42 -21.13 -12.48
CA ARG A 245 2.16 -21.76 -12.92
C ARG A 245 0.97 -20.90 -12.52
N ASP A 246 0.96 -20.40 -11.29
CA ASP A 246 -0.10 -19.52 -10.80
C ASP A 246 -0.06 -18.16 -11.51
N ASN A 247 1.13 -17.65 -11.84
CA ASN A 247 1.27 -16.45 -12.67
C ASN A 247 0.75 -16.66 -14.10
N GLU A 248 0.94 -17.83 -14.73
CA GLU A 248 0.37 -18.13 -16.05
C GLU A 248 -1.17 -18.14 -16.03
N VAL A 249 -1.78 -18.56 -14.92
CA VAL A 249 -3.24 -18.54 -14.75
C VAL A 249 -3.77 -17.11 -14.60
N ASN A 250 -3.09 -16.27 -13.83
CA ASN A 250 -3.53 -14.90 -13.56
C ASN A 250 -2.35 -13.90 -13.53
N PRO A 251 -1.84 -13.49 -14.70
CA PRO A 251 -0.65 -12.66 -14.78
C PRO A 251 -0.89 -11.25 -14.24
N ASN A 252 -2.09 -10.69 -14.43
CA ASN A 252 -2.42 -9.36 -13.93
C ASN A 252 -2.43 -9.32 -12.40
N PHE A 253 -3.02 -10.32 -11.73
CA PHE A 253 -2.95 -10.42 -10.27
C PHE A 253 -1.50 -10.45 -9.78
N SER A 254 -0.66 -11.25 -10.44
CA SER A 254 0.75 -11.41 -10.08
C SER A 254 1.55 -10.11 -10.27
N ILE A 255 1.33 -9.41 -11.39
CA ILE A 255 1.93 -8.09 -11.66
C ILE A 255 1.50 -7.08 -10.59
N LEU A 256 0.21 -6.99 -10.28
CA LEU A 256 -0.32 -6.05 -9.29
C LEU A 256 0.22 -6.37 -7.90
N HIS A 257 0.25 -7.64 -7.51
CA HIS A 257 0.76 -8.08 -6.21
C HIS A 257 2.25 -7.74 -6.06
N TYR A 258 3.09 -8.10 -7.03
CA TYR A 258 4.52 -7.79 -6.97
C TYR A 258 4.82 -6.30 -7.07
N SER A 259 3.98 -5.51 -7.76
CA SER A 259 4.10 -4.05 -7.75
C SER A 259 3.84 -3.44 -6.36
N LYS A 260 3.14 -4.16 -5.46
CA LYS A 260 2.93 -3.77 -4.06
C LYS A 260 4.07 -4.26 -3.18
N LYS A 261 4.57 -5.48 -3.40
CA LYS A 261 5.73 -6.04 -2.66
C LYS A 261 6.96 -5.15 -2.72
N THR A 262 7.12 -4.37 -3.79
CA THR A 262 8.24 -3.43 -3.98
C THR A 262 8.04 -2.06 -3.32
N ARG A 263 6.92 -1.82 -2.59
CA ARG A 263 6.60 -0.55 -1.90
C ARG A 263 6.74 -0.62 -0.37
N GLY A 264 7.73 -1.39 0.11
CA GLY A 264 8.09 -1.48 1.52
C GLY A 264 9.02 -0.34 1.97
N PHE A 265 9.93 -0.68 2.88
CA PHE A 265 10.90 0.23 3.47
C PHE A 265 12.32 -0.25 3.19
N PHE A 266 13.30 0.64 3.28
CA PHE A 266 14.66 0.21 3.51
C PHE A 266 15.30 0.94 4.69
N LYS A 267 16.15 0.21 5.40
CA LYS A 267 16.94 0.71 6.52
C LYS A 267 18.42 0.66 6.17
N VAL A 268 19.11 1.78 6.32
CA VAL A 268 20.55 1.91 6.04
C VAL A 268 21.35 0.99 6.98
N ILE A 269 22.32 0.27 6.42
CA ILE A 269 23.27 -0.57 7.16
C ILE A 269 24.54 0.25 7.44
N ASP A 270 25.15 0.03 8.61
CA ASP A 270 26.40 0.68 9.05
C ASP A 270 26.39 2.22 9.05
N ASN A 271 25.19 2.84 9.04
CA ASN A 271 24.98 4.28 8.95
C ASN A 271 25.64 4.96 7.73
N ASN A 272 25.97 4.19 6.67
CA ASN A 272 26.53 4.74 5.45
C ASN A 272 25.41 5.11 4.46
N ILE A 273 24.76 6.24 4.72
CA ILE A 273 23.59 6.72 3.98
C ILE A 273 23.91 6.88 2.50
N GLU A 274 25.02 7.55 2.16
CA GLU A 274 25.42 7.79 0.76
C GLU A 274 25.56 6.47 -0.01
N ALA A 275 26.21 5.45 0.57
CA ALA A 275 26.36 4.17 -0.09
C ALA A 275 25.01 3.44 -0.28
N ALA A 276 24.11 3.53 0.70
CA ALA A 276 22.77 2.95 0.62
C ALA A 276 21.92 3.60 -0.48
N LEU A 277 21.91 4.93 -0.54
CA LEU A 277 21.16 5.67 -1.55
C LEU A 277 21.73 5.42 -2.95
N ASN A 278 23.05 5.41 -3.10
CA ASN A 278 23.68 5.08 -4.39
C ASN A 278 23.36 3.64 -4.84
N GLU A 279 23.37 2.66 -3.93
CA GLU A 279 22.99 1.28 -4.28
C GLU A 279 21.50 1.19 -4.68
N PHE A 280 20.61 1.90 -3.96
CA PHE A 280 19.19 1.97 -4.33
C PHE A 280 19.01 2.51 -5.75
N GLU A 281 19.61 3.66 -6.05
CA GLU A 281 19.54 4.29 -7.38
C GLU A 281 20.10 3.37 -8.47
N ASP A 282 21.21 2.67 -8.19
CA ASP A 282 21.80 1.70 -9.11
C ASP A 282 20.84 0.52 -9.39
N ILE A 283 20.15 0.01 -8.38
CA ILE A 283 19.15 -1.05 -8.54
C ILE A 283 17.98 -0.55 -9.40
N ILE A 284 17.44 0.65 -9.09
CA ILE A 284 16.32 1.23 -9.85
C ILE A 284 16.70 1.45 -11.32
N ASN A 285 17.84 2.09 -11.58
CA ASN A 285 18.33 2.36 -12.94
C ASN A 285 18.48 1.09 -13.78
N LYS A 286 18.91 -0.03 -13.17
CA LYS A 286 19.05 -1.33 -13.84
C LYS A 286 17.70 -2.04 -14.06
N SER A 287 16.70 -1.77 -13.23
CA SER A 287 15.37 -2.39 -13.32
C SER A 287 14.51 -1.84 -14.48
N GLY A 288 14.78 -0.59 -14.87
CA GLY A 288 13.98 0.21 -15.79
C GLY A 288 12.58 0.57 -15.24
N LEU A 289 12.32 0.28 -13.96
CA LEU A 289 11.11 0.66 -13.26
C LEU A 289 11.30 2.04 -12.63
N ASP A 290 10.20 2.70 -12.29
CA ASP A 290 10.21 4.10 -11.84
C ASP A 290 9.82 4.15 -10.36
N TYR A 291 10.84 4.32 -9.52
CA TYR A 291 10.73 4.29 -8.08
C TYR A 291 11.58 5.41 -7.46
N VAL A 292 11.10 5.90 -6.33
CA VAL A 292 11.74 6.91 -5.49
C VAL A 292 11.69 6.46 -4.03
N TYR A 293 12.39 7.19 -3.18
CA TYR A 293 12.32 7.03 -1.73
C TYR A 293 12.00 8.34 -1.03
N ILE A 294 11.43 8.22 0.17
CA ILE A 294 11.19 9.34 1.09
C ILE A 294 11.79 8.99 2.45
N SER A 295 12.54 9.91 3.04
CA SER A 295 13.10 9.76 4.39
C SER A 295 11.99 9.73 5.45
N LEU A 296 12.09 8.81 6.39
CA LEU A 296 11.24 8.73 7.57
C LEU A 296 12.00 9.32 8.74
N SER A 297 11.45 10.37 9.36
CA SER A 297 12.12 11.01 10.50
C SER A 297 12.24 10.03 11.68
N GLU A 298 13.14 10.30 12.62
CA GLU A 298 13.21 9.55 13.88
C GLU A 298 12.20 10.08 14.91
#